data_AF-A0A9W6GYX0-F1
#
_entry.id   AF-A0A9W6GYX0-F1
#
_cell.length_a   1.000
_cell.length_b   1.000
_cell.length_c   1.000
_cell.angle_alpha   90.00
_cell.angle_beta   90.00
_cell.angle_gamma   90.00
#
_symmetry.space_group_name_H-M   'P 1'
#
loop_
_entity.id
_entity.type
_entity.pdbx_description
1 polymer ?
#
loop_
_entity_poly.entity_id
_entity_poly.type
_entity_poly.pdbx_seq_one_letter_code
_entity_poly.pdbx_strand_id
1 'polypeptide(L)' 'MISGIEVGQAIGVEKLKKLAEASGIDFNNARDLLAEYLPIAIDKATPEGKLPPKDKA' A
#
# COMPACT_ATOMS: atom_id res chain seq x y z
N MET A 1 -6.14 -12.13 4.10
CA MET A 1 -5.41 -11.69 2.89
C MET A 1 -6.25 -10.59 2.29
N ILE A 2 -5.67 -9.42 2.02
CA ILE A 2 -6.40 -8.29 1.43
C ILE A 2 -6.30 -8.45 -0.09
N SER A 3 -7.41 -8.33 -0.82
CA SER A 3 -7.38 -8.40 -2.29
C SER A 3 -6.96 -7.07 -2.93
N GLY A 4 -6.42 -7.12 -4.16
CA GLY A 4 -6.08 -5.91 -4.92
C GLY A 4 -7.28 -4.97 -5.16
N ILE A 5 -8.49 -5.51 -5.17
CA ILE A 5 -9.74 -4.73 -5.26
C ILE A 5 -9.98 -3.94 -3.97
N GLU A 6 -9.89 -4.60 -2.81
CA GLU A 6 -10.05 -3.96 -1.49
C GLU A 6 -9.00 -2.87 -1.27
N VAL A 7 -7.75 -3.14 -1.68
CA VAL A 7 -6.68 -2.13 -1.66
C VAL A 7 -7.01 -0.94 -2.55
N GLY A 8 -7.49 -1.20 -3.78
CA GLY A 8 -7.89 -0.15 -4.70
C GLY A 8 -9.04 0.72 -4.18
N GLN A 9 -9.98 0.14 -3.44
CA GLN A 9 -11.08 0.86 -2.79
C GLN A 9 -10.60 1.67 -1.58
N ALA A 10 -9.73 1.11 -0.74
CA ALA A 10 -9.23 1.76 0.47
C ALA A 10 -8.26 2.92 0.18
N ILE A 11 -7.36 2.74 -0.78
CA ILE A 11 -6.39 3.78 -1.20
C ILE A 11 -7.08 4.88 -2.01
N GLY A 12 -8.07 4.49 -2.82
CA GLY A 12 -8.72 5.34 -3.79
C GLY A 12 -8.04 5.29 -5.17
N VAL A 13 -8.87 5.19 -6.21
CA VAL A 13 -8.42 4.99 -7.61
C VAL A 13 -7.43 6.05 -8.07
N GLU A 14 -7.63 7.32 -7.71
CA GLU A 14 -6.77 8.41 -8.18
C GLU A 14 -5.36 8.36 -7.59
N LYS A 15 -5.23 8.10 -6.28
CA LYS A 15 -3.92 7.98 -5.61
C LYS A 15 -3.14 6.78 -6.15
N LEU A 16 -3.85 5.69 -6.39
CA LEU A 16 -3.27 4.46 -6.89
C LEU A 16 -2.82 4.59 -8.36
N LYS A 17 -3.57 5.32 -9.20
CA LYS A 17 -3.13 5.68 -10.55
C LYS A 17 -1.84 6.51 -10.52
N LYS A 18 -1.81 7.56 -9.70
CA LYS A 18 -0.60 8.39 -9.52
C LYS A 18 0.60 7.57 -9.06
N LEU A 19 0.40 6.61 -8.15
CA LEU A 19 1.45 5.70 -7.69
C LEU A 19 1.96 4.80 -8.82
N ALA A 20 1.04 4.21 -9.59
CA ALA A 20 1.36 3.35 -10.71
C ALA A 20 2.18 4.10 -11.78
N GLU A 21 1.73 5.31 -12.13
CA GLU A 21 2.44 6.22 -13.06
C GLU A 21 3.83 6.59 -12.53
N ALA A 22 3.94 6.99 -11.26
CA ALA A 22 5.22 7.35 -10.64
C ALA A 22 6.20 6.17 -10.55
N SER A 23 5.67 4.95 -10.46
CA SER A 23 6.45 3.72 -10.37
C SER A 23 6.71 3.07 -11.73
N GLY A 24 6.12 3.59 -12.81
CA GLY A 24 6.25 3.04 -14.17
C GLY A 24 5.58 1.66 -14.36
N ILE A 25 4.56 1.35 -13.56
CA ILE A 25 3.85 0.06 -13.61
C ILE A 25 2.37 0.24 -13.98
N ASP A 26 1.72 -0.84 -14.41
CA ASP A 26 0.27 -0.85 -14.63
C ASP A 26 -0.51 -0.71 -13.32
N PHE A 27 -1.70 -0.15 -13.43
CA PHE A 27 -2.62 0.06 -12.32
C PHE A 27 -3.07 -1.23 -11.63
N ASN A 28 -3.33 -2.31 -12.38
CA ASN A 28 -3.69 -3.60 -11.78
C ASN A 28 -2.47 -4.20 -11.07
N ASN A 29 -1.30 -4.13 -11.69
CA ASN A 29 -0.05 -4.58 -11.06
C ASN A 29 0.23 -3.80 -9.75
N ALA A 30 -0.01 -2.49 -9.72
CA ALA A 30 0.12 -1.69 -8.49
C ALA A 30 -0.84 -2.15 -7.37
N ARG A 31 -2.06 -2.56 -7.72
CA ARG A 31 -3.04 -3.11 -6.76
C ARG A 31 -2.57 -4.43 -6.18
N ASP A 32 -2.13 -5.34 -7.04
CA ASP A 32 -1.70 -6.67 -6.65
C ASP A 32 -0.43 -6.60 -5.78
N LEU A 33 0.54 -5.76 -6.16
CA LEU A 33 1.74 -5.53 -5.37
C LEU A 33 1.42 -4.92 -4.00
N LEU A 34 0.53 -3.93 -3.93
CA LEU A 34 0.12 -3.39 -2.63
C LEU A 34 -0.63 -4.42 -1.78
N ALA A 35 -1.49 -5.25 -2.38
CA ALA A 35 -2.16 -6.33 -1.66
C ALA A 35 -1.18 -7.35 -1.06
N GLU A 36 -0.10 -7.65 -1.78
CA GLU A 36 0.95 -8.56 -1.33
C GLU A 36 1.87 -7.92 -0.27
N TYR A 37 2.36 -6.70 -0.51
CA TYR A 37 3.44 -6.12 0.28
C TYR A 37 3.00 -5.16 1.37
N LEU A 38 1.83 -4.51 1.25
CA LEU A 38 1.37 -3.53 2.25
C LEU A 38 1.21 -4.15 3.64
N PRO A 39 0.59 -5.34 3.82
CA PRO A 39 0.49 -5.96 5.14
C PRO A 39 1.86 -6.24 5.78
N ILE A 40 2.82 -6.69 4.96
CA ILE A 40 4.19 -7.00 5.40
C ILE A 40 4.92 -5.71 5.81
N ALA A 41 4.75 -4.63 5.04
CA ALA A 41 5.34 -3.35 5.34
C ALA A 41 4.78 -2.75 6.65
N ILE A 42 3.47 -2.86 6.87
CA ILE A 42 2.83 -2.42 8.11
C ILE A 42 3.34 -3.25 9.29
N ASP A 43 3.34 -4.58 9.19
CA ASP A 43 3.83 -5.47 10.25
C ASP A 43 5.27 -5.12 10.68
N LYS A 44 6.17 -4.94 9.70
CA LYS A 44 7.54 -4.49 9.93
C LYS A 44 7.65 -3.10 10.55
N ALA A 45 6.77 -2.18 10.14
CA ALA A 45 6.76 -0.83 10.67
C ALA A 45 6.11 -0.73 12.06
N THR A 46 5.27 -1.70 12.44
CA THR A 46 4.55 -1.74 13.72
C THR A 46 4.95 -2.95 14.57
N PRO A 47 6.24 -3.09 14.96
CA PRO A 47 6.69 -4.23 15.76
C PRO A 47 6.00 -4.32 17.12
N GLU A 48 5.54 -3.18 17.66
CA GLU A 48 4.78 -3.10 18.92
C GLU A 48 3.25 -3.04 18.70
N GLY A 49 2.78 -3.37 17.49
CA GLY A 49 1.37 -3.22 17.11
C GLY A 49 0.91 -1.77 17.02
N LYS A 50 1.84 -0.81 17.01
CA LYS A 50 1.59 0.62 16.91
C LYS A 50 2.44 1.22 15.80
N LEU A 51 1.84 2.17 15.07
CA LEU A 51 2.59 2.98 14.12
C LEU A 51 3.68 3.79 14.85
N PRO A 52 4.87 3.92 14.26
CA PRO A 52 5.91 4.74 14.84
C PRO A 52 5.43 6.19 14.95
N PRO A 53 5.89 6.94 15.96
CA PRO A 53 5.56 8.35 16.09
C PRO A 53 6.01 9.11 14.83
N LYS A 54 5.19 10.07 14.40
CA LYS A 54 5.36 10.82 13.14
C LYS A 54 6.69 11.60 13.06
N ASP A 55 7.35 11.82 14.20
CA ASP A 55 8.58 12.60 14.36
C ASP A 55 9.89 11.84 14.02
N LYS A 56 9.82 10.62 13.49
CA LYS A 56 11.02 9.84 13.06
C LYS A 56 10.99 9.38 11.59
N ALA A 57 10.36 10.15 10.71
CA ALA A 57 10.40 9.94 9.26
C ALA A 57 11.21 11.04 8.55
#